data_AF-A0AAE2EDQ6-F1
#
_entry.id   AF-A0AAE2EDQ6-F1
#
_cell.length_a   1.000
_cell.length_b   1.000
_cell.length_c   1.000
_cell.angle_alpha   90.00
_cell.angle_beta   90.00
_cell.angle_gamma   90.00
#
_symmetry.space_group_name_H-M   'P 1'
#
loop_
_entity.id
_entity.type
_entity.pdbx_description
1 polymer ?
#
loop_
_entity_poly.entity_id
_entity_poly.type
_entity_poly.pdbx_seq_one_letter_code
_entity_poly.pdbx_strand_id
1 'polypeptide(L)' 'MQNQNTPAQEKHTVYLFNAEHADKTAAKQAGKLFTLDIEHPMTLNDLSLLCESVADAVGAPGGIKYEITTEPNGVQEEY' A
#
# COMPACT_ATOMS: atom_id res chain seq x y z
N MET A 1 -20.86 3.02 -31.91
CA MET A 1 -19.77 3.53 -31.08
C MET A 1 -19.61 2.57 -29.92
N GLN A 2 -18.56 1.76 -29.92
CA GLN A 2 -18.25 0.90 -28.77
C GLN A 2 -17.69 1.82 -27.69
N ASN A 3 -18.44 2.02 -26.60
CA ASN A 3 -17.86 2.58 -25.38
C ASN A 3 -16.76 1.62 -24.95
N GLN A 4 -15.51 2.00 -25.20
CA GLN A 4 -14.38 1.36 -24.57
C GLN A 4 -14.47 1.75 -23.10
N ASN A 5 -15.07 0.88 -22.28
CA ASN A 5 -14.81 0.90 -20.85
C ASN A 5 -13.31 0.63 -20.72
N THR A 6 -12.50 1.69 -20.65
CA THR A 6 -11.14 1.59 -20.13
C THR A 6 -11.26 0.83 -18.80
N PRO A 7 -10.50 -0.25 -18.56
CA PRO A 7 -10.54 -0.92 -17.27
C PRO A 7 -10.34 0.15 -16.21
N ALA A 8 -11.26 0.25 -15.25
CA ALA A 8 -11.09 1.14 -14.11
C ALA A 8 -9.71 0.82 -13.55
N GLN A 9 -8.79 1.78 -13.61
CA GLN A 9 -7.42 1.55 -13.20
C GLN A 9 -7.46 1.36 -11.68
N GLU A 10 -7.27 0.13 -11.21
CA GLU A 10 -7.27 -0.13 -9.78
C GLU A 10 -6.00 0.46 -9.17
N LYS A 11 -6.16 1.27 -8.13
CA LYS A 11 -5.04 1.76 -7.34
C LYS A 11 -4.87 0.81 -6.16
N HIS A 12 -3.70 0.20 -6.06
CA HIS A 12 -3.33 -0.58 -4.90
C HIS A 12 -2.42 0.25 -4.00
N THR A 13 -2.83 0.42 -2.76
CA THR A 13 -2.07 1.14 -1.74
C THR A 13 -1.62 0.16 -0.67
N VAL A 14 -0.33 0.09 -0.41
CA VAL A 14 0.23 -0.71 0.69
C VAL A 14 0.54 0.20 1.86
N TYR A 15 -0.07 -0.12 3.00
CA TYR A 15 0.24 0.49 4.28
C TYR A 15 1.24 -0.37 5.02
N LEU A 16 2.37 0.20 5.42
CA LEU A 16 3.46 -0.48 6.12
C LEU A 16 3.62 0.11 7.51
N PHE A 17 3.74 -0.74 8.52
CA PHE A 17 3.93 -0.32 9.91
C PHE A 17 4.68 -1.37 10.73
N ASN A 18 5.39 -0.93 11.77
CA ASN A 18 6.11 -1.84 12.66
C ASN A 18 5.14 -2.83 13.33
N ALA A 19 5.56 -4.10 13.45
CA ALA A 19 4.83 -5.16 14.13
C ALA A 19 4.47 -4.84 15.60
N GLU A 20 5.17 -3.92 16.25
CA GLU A 20 4.86 -3.43 17.60
C GLU A 20 3.49 -2.74 17.70
N HIS A 21 2.96 -2.23 16.59
CA HIS A 21 1.63 -1.64 16.54
C HIS A 21 0.56 -2.71 16.31
N ALA A 22 -0.58 -2.54 16.99
CA ALA A 22 -1.72 -3.45 16.87
C ALA A 22 -2.31 -3.44 15.46
N ASP A 23 -2.44 -2.25 14.86
CA ASP A 23 -3.02 -2.04 13.53
C ASP A 23 -2.48 -0.74 12.87
N LYS A 24 -2.90 -0.49 11.62
CA LYS A 24 -2.52 0.71 10.85
C LYS A 24 -2.98 2.02 11.50
N THR A 25 -4.07 2.00 12.27
CA THR A 25 -4.61 3.19 12.94
C THR A 25 -3.70 3.60 14.09
N ALA A 26 -3.28 2.64 14.93
CA ALA A 26 -2.32 2.86 16.00
C ALA A 26 -0.97 3.35 15.45
N ALA A 27 -0.48 2.74 14.36
CA ALA A 27 0.73 3.19 13.68
C ALA A 27 0.59 4.61 13.12
N LYS A 28 -0.55 4.96 12.54
CA LYS A 28 -0.84 6.32 12.05
C LYS A 28 -0.82 7.35 13.17
N GLN A 29 -1.46 7.04 14.30
CA GLN A 29 -1.48 7.92 15.47
C GLN A 29 -0.08 8.14 16.05
N ALA A 30 0.80 7.13 15.97
CA ALA A 30 2.19 7.23 16.37
C ALA A 30 3.10 7.95 15.35
N GLY A 31 2.58 8.31 14.16
CA GLY A 31 3.39 8.88 13.08
C GLY A 31 4.37 7.87 12.46
N LYS A 32 4.08 6.57 12.56
CA LYS A 32 4.90 5.45 12.11
C LYS A 32 4.23 4.60 11.03
N LEU A 33 3.22 5.16 10.36
CA LEU A 33 2.58 4.56 9.20
C LEU A 33 3.26 5.06 7.92
N PHE A 34 3.71 4.14 7.09
CA PHE A 34 4.23 4.41 5.76
C PHE A 34 3.23 3.93 4.71
N THR A 35 3.21 4.60 3.56
CA THR A 35 2.28 4.29 2.47
C THR A 35 3.06 4.18 1.17
N LEU A 36 2.75 3.16 0.38
CA LEU A 36 3.30 2.93 -0.94
C LEU A 36 2.16 2.74 -1.95
N ASP A 37 2.13 3.56 -2.98
CA ASP A 37 1.20 3.37 -4.10
C ASP A 37 1.84 2.44 -5.13
N ILE A 38 1.13 1.38 -5.52
CA ILE A 38 1.56 0.40 -6.52
C ILE A 38 0.83 0.71 -7.84
N GLU A 39 1.56 1.27 -8.79
CA GLU A 39 1.04 1.65 -10.12
C GLU A 39 1.13 0.51 -11.16
N HIS A 40 1.96 -0.51 -10.89
CA HIS A 40 2.23 -1.62 -11.79
C HIS A 40 2.11 -2.96 -11.05
N PRO A 41 1.79 -4.06 -11.76
CA PRO A 41 1.72 -5.38 -11.13
C PRO A 41 3.03 -5.71 -10.43
N MET A 42 2.98 -5.72 -9.10
CA MET A 42 4.07 -6.10 -8.21
C MET A 42 3.80 -7.51 -7.72
N THR A 43 4.81 -8.38 -7.75
CA THR A 43 4.65 -9.73 -7.19
C THR A 43 4.72 -9.70 -5.67
N LEU A 44 4.15 -10.71 -5.01
CA LEU A 44 4.24 -10.82 -3.55
C LEU A 44 5.70 -10.93 -3.07
N ASN A 45 6.59 -11.53 -3.87
CA ASN A 45 8.01 -11.63 -3.54
C ASN A 45 8.69 -10.25 -3.54
N ASP A 46 8.41 -9.42 -4.56
CA ASP A 46 8.95 -8.06 -4.64
C ASP A 46 8.44 -7.21 -3.47
N LEU A 47 7.16 -7.38 -3.11
CA LEU A 47 6.57 -6.72 -1.95
C LEU A 47 7.24 -7.17 -0.64
N SER A 48 7.50 -8.46 -0.47
CA SER A 48 8.20 -8.98 0.71
C SER A 48 9.62 -8.39 0.84
N LEU A 49 10.39 -8.35 -0.25
CA LEU A 49 11.73 -7.75 -0.25
C LEU A 49 11.71 -6.25 0.06
N LEU A 50 10.70 -5.54 -0.43
CA LEU A 50 10.50 -4.13 -0.10
C LEU A 50 10.17 -3.95 1.38
N CYS A 51 9.29 -4.77 1.95
CA CYS A 51 8.93 -4.74 3.37
C CYS A 51 10.16 -4.97 4.27
N GLU A 52 11.03 -5.92 3.91
CA GLU A 52 12.30 -6.17 4.62
C GLU A 52 13.23 -4.96 4.55
N SER A 53 13.40 -4.38 3.36
CA SER A 53 14.22 -3.19 3.15
C SER A 53 13.72 -1.98 3.96
N VAL A 54 12.40 -1.80 4.04
CA VAL A 54 11.77 -0.76 4.86
C VAL A 54 11.97 -1.05 6.35
N ALA A 55 11.84 -2.31 6.79
CA ALA A 55 12.05 -2.70 8.19
C ALA A 55 13.45 -2.36 8.67
N ASP A 56 14.47 -2.64 7.86
CA ASP A 56 15.86 -2.32 8.14
C ASP A 56 16.10 -0.81 8.16
N ALA A 57 15.56 -0.08 7.19
CA ALA A 57 15.76 1.37 7.09
C ALA A 57 15.13 2.15 8.25
N VAL A 58 13.97 1.69 8.75
CA VAL A 58 13.24 2.35 9.85
C VAL A 58 13.61 1.80 11.23
N GLY A 59 14.46 0.77 11.29
CA GLY A 59 14.90 0.13 12.53
C GLY A 59 13.73 -0.46 13.31
N ALA A 60 12.95 -1.36 12.70
CA ALA A 60 11.79 -2.02 13.32
C ALA A 60 12.17 -3.42 13.87
N PRO A 61 12.64 -3.53 15.14
CA PRO A 61 12.97 -4.81 15.76
C PRO A 61 11.68 -5.60 16.02
N GLY A 62 11.35 -6.51 15.11
CA GLY A 62 10.07 -7.23 15.10
C GLY A 62 9.45 -7.34 13.71
N GLY A 63 10.03 -6.62 12.73
CA GLY A 63 9.60 -6.65 11.34
C GLY A 63 8.47 -5.65 11.06
N ILE A 64 8.04 -5.64 9.81
CA ILE A 64 6.98 -4.77 9.29
C ILE A 64 5.75 -5.62 9.00
N LYS A 65 4.59 -5.16 9.46
CA LYS A 65 3.28 -5.60 8.98
C LYS A 65 2.86 -4.73 7.81
N TYR A 66 2.12 -5.32 6.88
CA TYR A 66 1.56 -4.58 5.76
C TYR A 66 0.09 -4.92 5.54
N GLU A 67 -0.65 -3.95 5.01
CA GLU A 67 -2.03 -4.11 4.58
C GLU A 67 -2.19 -3.52 3.18
N ILE A 68 -2.78 -4.27 2.25
CA ILE A 68 -3.03 -3.85 0.88
C ILE A 68 -4.49 -3.41 0.79
N THR A 69 -4.71 -2.19 0.30
CA THR A 69 -6.05 -1.67 0.03
C THR A 69 -6.16 -1.41 -1.46
N THR A 70 -7.21 -1.94 -2.08
CA THR A 70 -7.52 -1.67 -3.48
C THR A 70 -8.65 -0.67 -3.53
N GLU A 71 -8.40 0.47 -4.17
CA GLU A 71 -9.41 1.48 -4.44
C GLU A 71 -9.61 1.58 -5.95
N PRO A 72 -10.86 1.71 -6.44
CA PRO A 72 -11.08 2.07 -7.83
C PRO A 72 -10.47 3.46 -8.05
N ASN A 73 -9.60 3.66 -9.06
CA ASN A 73 -9.34 5.03 -9.50
C ASN A 73 -10.69 5.60 -9.90
N GLY A 74 -11.09 6.68 -9.23
CA GLY A 74 -12.37 7.33 -9.44
C GLY A 74 -12.68 7.43 -10.92
N VAL A 75 -13.92 7.10 -11.26
CA VAL A 75 -14.52 7.54 -12.53
C VAL A 75 -14.18 9.02 -12.65
N GLN A 76 -13.49 9.42 -13.72
CA GLN A 76 -13.33 10.84 -14.00
C GLN A 76 -14.75 11.42 -14.05
N GLU A 77 -15.12 12.22 -13.05
CA GLU A 77 -16.33 13.03 -13.14
C GLU A 77 -16.04 14.08 -14.21
N GLU A 78 -16.42 13.76 -15.46
CA GLU A 78 -16.47 14.71 -16.56
C GLU A 78 -17.51 15.78 -16.18
N TYR A 79 -17.04 17.00 -15.89
CA TYR A 79 -17.86 18.21 -15.78
C TYR A 79 -18.16 18.81 -17.16
#